data_AF-A0A960H797-F1
#
_entry.id   AF-A0A960H797-F1
#
_cell.length_a   1.000
_cell.length_b   1.000
_cell.length_c   1.000
_cell.angle_alpha   90.00
_cell.angle_beta   90.00
_cell.angle_gamma   90.00
#
_symmetry.space_group_name_H-M   'P 1'
#
loop_
_entity.id
_entity.type
_entity.pdbx_description
1 polymer ?
#
loop_
_entity_poly.entity_id
_entity_poly.type
_entity_poly.pdbx_seq_one_letter_code
_entity_poly.pdbx_strand_id
1 'polypeptide(L)'
;MRWIVDGMNVIGCRPDGWWRNRHGAMAALVDHLEQWARREDAEVTVVFERPPTPPIESAVVTVAHAPAAAPNSADDEIVRMIRSSEHPEHIQVATSDRGLAERVRSARANVFPAARLRDMIDPHPG
;
A
#
# COMPACT_ATOMS: atom_id res chain seq x y z
N MET A 1 -10.07 -10.63 -3.86
CA MET A 1 -8.99 -10.00 -4.66
C MET A 1 -7.98 -9.42 -3.70
N ARG A 2 -6.67 -9.62 -3.93
CA ARG A 2 -5.62 -9.24 -2.97
C ARG A 2 -4.98 -7.92 -3.38
N TRP A 3 -4.80 -7.02 -2.43
CA TRP A 3 -4.19 -5.71 -2.61
C TRP A 3 -2.88 -5.61 -1.86
N ILE A 4 -1.85 -5.12 -2.55
CA ILE A 4 -0.59 -4.70 -1.94
C ILE A 4 -0.42 -3.21 -2.18
N VAL A 5 -0.34 -2.43 -1.12
CA VAL A 5 -0.33 -0.97 -1.18
C VAL A 5 1.06 -0.46 -0.87
N ASP A 6 1.65 0.31 -1.78
CA ASP A 6 2.86 1.08 -1.51
C ASP A 6 2.50 2.30 -0.66
N GLY A 7 2.72 2.18 0.65
CA GLY A 7 2.19 3.13 1.63
C GLY A 7 2.75 4.53 1.44
N MET A 8 4.05 4.67 1.17
CA MET A 8 4.68 5.99 1.04
C MET A 8 4.33 6.67 -0.28
N ASN A 9 4.20 5.90 -1.36
CA ASN A 9 3.74 6.42 -2.64
C ASN A 9 2.29 6.91 -2.55
N VAL A 10 1.41 6.16 -1.88
CA VAL A 10 0.00 6.54 -1.69
C VAL A 10 -0.14 7.77 -0.80
N ILE A 11 0.61 7.86 0.30
CA ILE A 11 0.66 9.08 1.14
C ILE A 11 1.15 10.29 0.34
N GLY A 12 2.16 10.09 -0.52
CA GLY A 12 2.80 11.16 -1.28
C GLY A 12 2.09 11.56 -2.58
N CYS A 13 1.04 10.85 -3.01
CA CYS A 13 0.46 11.07 -4.34
C CYS A 13 -0.39 12.35 -4.45
N ARG A 14 -0.70 13.03 -3.34
CA ARG A 14 -1.47 14.28 -3.29
C ARG A 14 -0.78 15.35 -2.44
N PRO A 15 -0.92 16.64 -2.78
CA PRO A 15 -0.41 17.74 -1.97
C PRO A 15 -1.38 18.15 -0.84
N ASP A 16 -1.93 17.18 -0.11
CA ASP A 16 -2.95 17.38 0.94
C ASP A 16 -2.36 17.67 2.34
N GLY A 17 -1.02 17.75 2.43
CA GLY A 17 -0.32 18.07 3.66
C GLY A 17 0.00 16.87 4.56
N TRP A 18 -0.34 15.64 4.15
CA TRP A 18 -0.02 14.41 4.90
C TRP A 18 1.48 14.25 5.17
N TRP A 19 2.32 14.74 4.26
CA TRP A 19 3.78 14.75 4.41
C TRP A 19 4.28 15.50 5.66
N ARG A 20 3.49 16.41 6.24
CA ARG A 20 3.87 17.18 7.45
C ARG A 20 3.89 16.32 8.72
N ASN A 21 3.11 15.25 8.76
CA ASN A 21 3.09 14.28 9.86
C ASN A 21 3.08 12.87 9.29
N ARG A 22 4.28 12.33 9.02
CA ARG A 22 4.45 11.00 8.40
C ARG A 22 3.73 9.89 9.17
N HIS A 23 3.87 9.86 10.49
CA HIS A 23 3.22 8.82 11.30
C HIS A 23 1.70 8.96 11.28
N GLY A 24 1.18 10.19 11.44
CA GLY A 24 -0.25 10.46 11.34
C GLY A 24 -0.83 10.09 9.96
N ALA A 25 -0.08 10.34 8.89
CA ALA A 25 -0.46 9.93 7.54
C ALA A 25 -0.47 8.41 7.34
N MET A 26 0.50 7.69 7.93
CA MET A 26 0.50 6.22 7.92
C MET A 26 -0.72 5.66 8.67
N ALA A 27 -1.02 6.20 9.85
CA ALA A 27 -2.18 5.78 10.63
C ALA A 27 -3.50 6.07 9.90
N ALA A 28 -3.65 7.28 9.34
CA ALA A 28 -4.81 7.64 8.55
C ALA A 28 -4.96 6.76 7.29
N LEU A 29 -3.85 6.44 6.61
CA LEU A 29 -3.89 5.52 5.47
C LEU A 29 -4.42 4.14 5.89
N VAL A 30 -3.90 3.58 6.99
CA VAL A 30 -4.34 2.27 7.50
C VAL A 30 -5.82 2.29 7.86
N ASP A 31 -6.29 3.35 8.54
CA ASP A 31 -7.71 3.52 8.88
C ASP A 31 -8.62 3.60 7.64
N HIS A 32 -8.19 4.35 6.61
CA HIS A 32 -8.94 4.46 5.36
C HIS A 32 -9.00 3.11 4.62
N LEU A 33 -7.87 2.40 4.56
CA LEU A 33 -7.78 1.06 3.98
C LEU A 33 -8.62 0.05 4.75
N GLU A 34 -8.62 0.09 6.09
CA GLU A 34 -9.42 -0.82 6.92
C GLU A 34 -10.92 -0.66 6.63
N GLN A 35 -11.41 0.58 6.61
CA GLN A 35 -12.82 0.85 6.35
C GLN A 35 -13.22 0.41 4.94
N TRP A 36 -12.39 0.70 3.93
CA TRP A 36 -12.63 0.29 2.57
C TRP A 36 -12.56 -1.24 2.40
N ALA A 37 -11.54 -1.89 2.96
CA ALA A 37 -11.34 -3.34 2.89
C ALA A 37 -12.53 -4.11 3.46
N ARG A 38 -13.13 -3.64 4.57
CA ARG A 38 -14.35 -4.22 5.14
C ARG A 38 -15.57 -4.10 4.23
N ARG A 39 -15.70 -2.99 3.49
CA ARG A 39 -16.83 -2.77 2.59
C ARG A 39 -16.74 -3.63 1.34
N GLU A 40 -15.52 -3.80 0.81
CA GLU A 40 -15.26 -4.53 -0.43
C GLU A 40 -14.88 -6.00 -0.23
N ASP A 41 -14.81 -6.48 1.02
CA ASP A 41 -14.28 -7.81 1.39
C ASP A 41 -12.89 -8.08 0.75
N ALA A 42 -12.02 -7.07 0.81
CA ALA A 42 -10.71 -7.08 0.18
C ALA A 42 -9.61 -7.48 1.18
N GLU A 43 -8.72 -8.38 0.76
CA GLU A 43 -7.50 -8.69 1.51
C GLU A 43 -6.44 -7.64 1.21
N VAL A 44 -6.05 -6.83 2.21
CA VAL A 44 -5.14 -5.70 2.01
C VAL A 44 -3.88 -5.86 2.84
N THR A 45 -2.73 -5.70 2.17
CA THR A 45 -1.43 -5.50 2.81
C THR A 45 -0.90 -4.12 2.44
N VAL A 46 -0.57 -3.28 3.42
CA VAL A 46 0.18 -2.05 3.18
C VAL A 46 1.64 -2.26 3.53
N VAL A 47 2.54 -1.84 2.66
CA VAL A 47 3.99 -2.01 2.83
C VAL A 47 4.64 -0.66 3.05
N PHE A 48 5.43 -0.58 4.11
CA PHE A 48 6.26 0.59 4.42
C PHE A 48 7.76 0.23 4.38
N GLU A 49 8.61 1.22 4.14
CA GLU A 49 10.08 1.03 4.13
C GLU A 49 10.62 0.56 5.50
N ARG A 50 9.93 0.96 6.57
CA ARG A 50 10.28 0.72 7.97
C ARG A 50 9.01 0.44 8.77
N PRO A 51 9.11 -0.33 9.87
CA PRO A 51 8.00 -0.44 10.81
C PRO A 51 7.59 0.95 11.32
N PRO A 52 6.28 1.25 11.43
CA PRO A 52 5.82 2.49 12.05
C PRO A 52 6.20 2.51 13.54
N THR A 53 6.58 3.69 14.03
CA THR A 53 6.82 3.94 15.45
C THR A 53 5.99 5.16 15.88
N PRO A 54 5.02 5.01 16.81
CA PRO A 54 4.57 3.75 17.42
C PRO A 54 3.97 2.77 16.39
N PRO A 55 3.83 1.47 16.74
CA PRO A 55 3.17 0.50 15.88
C PRO A 55 1.75 0.94 15.51
N ILE A 56 1.34 0.63 14.28
CA ILE A 56 -0.04 0.82 13.82
C ILE A 56 -0.65 -0.57 13.67
N GLU A 57 -1.75 -0.80 14.35
CA GLU A 57 -2.48 -2.08 14.33
C GLU A 57 -3.79 -1.91 13.55
N SER A 58 -4.20 -2.96 12.85
CA SER A 58 -5.48 -3.04 12.16
C SER A 58 -6.02 -4.46 12.28
N ALA A 59 -7.34 -4.59 12.34
CA ALA A 59 -8.00 -5.90 12.46
C ALA A 59 -8.08 -6.64 11.11
N VAL A 60 -7.97 -5.93 9.99
CA VAL A 60 -8.19 -6.48 8.64
C VAL A 60 -7.10 -6.10 7.64
N VAL A 61 -6.31 -5.05 7.90
CA VAL A 61 -5.18 -4.65 7.07
C VAL A 61 -3.90 -5.20 7.67
N THR A 62 -3.12 -5.91 6.86
CA THR A 62 -1.77 -6.32 7.25
C THR A 62 -0.81 -5.15 7.04
N VAL A 63 -0.18 -4.68 8.11
CA VAL A 63 0.92 -3.69 8.02
C VAL A 63 2.24 -4.44 7.93
N ALA A 64 2.86 -4.40 6.76
CA ALA A 64 4.14 -5.04 6.49
C ALA A 64 5.24 -3.99 6.30
N HIS A 65 6.48 -4.44 6.47
CA HIS A 65 7.66 -3.63 6.20
C HIS A 65 8.79 -4.48 5.65
N ALA A 66 9.73 -3.82 4.97
CA ALA A 66 10.94 -4.51 4.51
C ALA A 66 11.75 -5.06 5.71
N PRO A 67 12.43 -6.20 5.56
CA PRO A 67 13.27 -6.78 6.63
C PRO A 67 14.45 -5.87 7.03
N ALA A 68 15.00 -5.15 6.06
CA ALA A 68 16.07 -4.19 6.25
C ALA A 68 15.73 -2.89 5.51
N ALA A 69 15.89 -1.76 6.21
CA ALA A 69 15.60 -0.46 5.62
C ALA A 69 16.73 -0.01 4.69
N ALA A 70 16.41 0.13 3.42
CA ALA A 70 17.30 0.61 2.37
C ALA A 70 16.48 1.42 1.34
N PRO A 71 17.11 2.22 0.47
CA PRO A 71 16.40 2.81 -0.67
C PRO A 71 15.66 1.71 -1.44
N ASN A 72 14.38 1.94 -1.76
CA ASN A 72 13.51 1.00 -2.47
C ASN A 72 13.22 -0.33 -1.73
N SER A 73 13.47 -0.41 -0.42
CA SER A 73 13.24 -1.65 0.33
C SER A 73 11.77 -2.06 0.36
N ALA A 74 10.84 -1.11 0.34
CA ALA A 74 9.41 -1.38 0.21
C ALA A 74 9.08 -2.04 -1.13
N ASP A 75 9.61 -1.51 -2.24
CA ASP A 75 9.45 -2.07 -3.58
C ASP A 75 9.94 -3.52 -3.68
N ASP A 76 11.11 -3.77 -3.10
CA ASP A 76 11.69 -5.11 -3.06
C ASP A 76 10.81 -6.09 -2.28
N GLU A 77 10.27 -5.65 -1.15
CA GLU A 77 9.36 -6.44 -0.34
C GLU A 77 8.02 -6.71 -1.06
N ILE A 78 7.45 -5.70 -1.72
CA ILE A 78 6.25 -5.86 -2.56
C ILE A 78 6.48 -6.90 -3.65
N VAL A 79 7.59 -6.81 -4.38
CA VAL A 79 7.92 -7.77 -5.45
C VAL A 79 8.18 -9.17 -4.88
N ARG A 80 8.79 -9.28 -3.69
CA ARG A 80 8.97 -10.56 -2.98
C ARG A 80 7.62 -11.20 -2.64
N MET A 81 6.67 -10.42 -2.13
CA MET A 81 5.32 -10.91 -1.82
C MET A 81 4.61 -11.42 -3.08
N ILE A 82 4.70 -10.69 -4.20
CA ILE A 82 4.10 -11.11 -5.48
C ILE A 82 4.69 -12.43 -5.95
N ARG A 83 6.02 -12.54 -5.95
CA ARG A 83 6.74 -13.75 -6.40
C ARG A 83 6.50 -14.97 -5.51
N SER A 84 6.09 -14.76 -4.26
CA SER A 84 5.76 -15.83 -3.32
C SER A 84 4.30 -16.29 -3.44
N SER A 85 3.48 -15.62 -4.26
CA SER A 85 2.09 -15.99 -4.49
C SER A 85 1.97 -17.02 -5.61
N GLU A 86 1.09 -18.00 -5.44
CA GLU A 86 0.71 -18.95 -6.48
C GLU A 86 -0.10 -18.31 -7.62
N HIS A 87 -0.79 -17.20 -7.32
CA HIS A 87 -1.70 -16.50 -8.24
C HIS A 87 -1.39 -14.99 -8.32
N PRO A 88 -0.22 -14.59 -8.83
CA PRO A 88 0.17 -13.18 -8.94
C PRO A 88 -0.80 -12.35 -9.79
N GLU A 89 -1.47 -12.97 -10.76
CA GLU A 89 -2.48 -12.33 -11.63
C GLU A 89 -3.72 -11.82 -10.87
N HIS A 90 -3.97 -12.30 -9.65
CA HIS A 90 -5.05 -11.84 -8.78
C HIS A 90 -4.61 -10.75 -7.79
N ILE A 91 -3.35 -10.31 -7.86
CA ILE A 91 -2.80 -9.24 -7.03
C ILE A 91 -2.92 -7.90 -7.75
N GLN A 92 -3.45 -6.90 -7.04
CA GLN A 92 -3.43 -5.49 -7.43
C GLN A 92 -2.42 -4.75 -6.57
N VAL A 93 -1.43 -4.10 -7.20
CA VAL A 93 -0.45 -3.28 -6.50
C VAL A 93 -0.79 -1.82 -6.70
N ALA A 94 -1.12 -1.13 -5.60
CA ALA A 94 -1.41 0.30 -5.64
C ALA A 94 -0.12 1.12 -5.55
N THR A 95 0.33 1.65 -6.68
CA THR A 95 1.49 2.54 -6.79
C THR A 95 1.40 3.37 -8.06
N SER A 96 1.96 4.58 -8.01
CA SER A 96 2.22 5.43 -9.16
C SER A 96 3.72 5.50 -9.50
N ASP A 97 4.58 4.80 -8.77
CA ASP A 97 6.01 4.72 -9.09
C ASP A 97 6.22 3.90 -10.37
N ARG A 98 6.97 4.45 -11.33
CA ARG A 98 7.16 3.81 -12.64
C ARG A 98 8.05 2.58 -12.55
N GLY A 99 9.10 2.64 -11.73
CA GLY A 99 10.05 1.54 -11.56
C GLY A 99 9.39 0.34 -10.87
N LEU A 100 8.67 0.58 -9.77
CA LEU A 100 7.88 -0.47 -9.13
C LEU A 100 6.80 -1.00 -10.06
N ALA A 101 6.07 -0.14 -10.79
CA ALA A 101 5.03 -0.58 -11.71
C ALA A 101 5.56 -1.51 -12.84
N GLU A 102 6.76 -1.25 -13.36
CA GLU A 102 7.42 -2.14 -14.33
C GLU A 102 7.78 -3.49 -13.70
N ARG A 103 8.31 -3.48 -12.48
CA ARG A 103 8.66 -4.71 -11.73
C ARG A 103 7.44 -5.56 -11.40
N VAL A 104 6.33 -4.92 -11.00
CA VAL A 104 5.04 -5.57 -10.71
C VAL A 104 4.50 -6.28 -11.94
N ARG A 105 4.44 -5.59 -13.08
CA ARG A 105 3.99 -6.19 -14.35
C ARG A 105 4.90 -7.34 -14.79
N SER A 106 6.21 -7.18 -14.62
CA SER A 106 7.18 -8.25 -14.91
C SER A 106 6.98 -9.47 -14.01
N ALA A 107 6.45 -9.28 -12.80
CA ALA A 107 6.07 -10.36 -11.88
C ALA A 107 4.63 -10.88 -12.10
N ARG A 108 3.96 -10.49 -13.20
CA ARG A 108 2.59 -10.89 -13.61
C ARG A 108 1.45 -10.38 -12.71
N ALA A 109 1.73 -9.45 -11.81
CA ALA A 109 0.70 -8.76 -11.04
C ALA A 109 0.20 -7.50 -11.76
N ASN A 110 -0.92 -6.98 -11.28
CA ASN A 110 -1.56 -5.80 -11.85
C ASN A 110 -1.13 -4.55 -11.09
N VAL A 111 -1.08 -3.41 -11.81
CA VAL A 111 -0.78 -2.10 -11.22
C VAL A 111 -2.05 -1.27 -11.18
N PHE A 112 -2.30 -0.66 -10.03
CA PHE A 112 -3.39 0.26 -9.81
C PHE A 112 -2.85 1.64 -9.42
N PRO A 113 -3.31 2.75 -10.03
CA PRO A 113 -2.78 4.07 -9.71
C PRO A 113 -3.05 4.48 -8.26
N ALA A 114 -2.01 4.98 -7.56
CA ALA A 114 -2.12 5.39 -6.16
C ALA A 114 -3.19 6.48 -5.93
N ALA A 115 -3.26 7.47 -6.83
CA ALA A 115 -4.24 8.54 -6.74
C ALA A 115 -5.69 8.03 -6.88
N ARG A 116 -5.92 7.01 -7.71
CA ARG A 116 -7.25 6.39 -7.87
C ARG A 116 -7.61 5.55 -6.65
N LEU A 117 -6.63 4.86 -6.04
CA LEU A 117 -6.87 4.19 -4.76
C LEU A 117 -7.28 5.22 -3.70
N ARG A 118 -6.58 6.36 -3.60
CA ARG A 118 -6.95 7.45 -2.69
C ARG A 118 -8.40 7.89 -2.88
N ASP A 119 -8.86 8.07 -4.12
CA ASP A 119 -10.28 8.41 -4.39
C ASP A 119 -11.29 7.38 -3.85
N MET A 120 -10.91 6.10 -3.82
CA MET A 120 -11.78 5.01 -3.35
C MET A 120 -11.79 4.86 -1.83
N ILE A 121 -10.65 5.11 -1.18
CA ILE A 121 -10.49 4.84 0.26
C ILE A 121 -10.71 6.08 1.12
N ASP A 122 -10.54 7.28 0.54
CA ASP A 122 -10.77 8.51 1.27
C ASP A 122 -12.26 8.61 1.66
N PRO A 123 -12.55 8.99 2.92
CA PRO A 123 -13.92 9.16 3.35
C PRO A 123 -14.59 10.21 2.45
N HIS A 124 -15.70 9.82 1.81
CA HIS A 124 -16.51 10.79 1.09
C HIS A 124 -17.02 11.84 2.10
N PRO A 125 -16.91 13.14 1.80
CA PRO A 125 -17.62 14.14 2.58
C PRO A 125 -19.12 13.81 2.46
N GLY A 126 -19.73 13.45 3.58
CA GLY A 126 -21.18 13.27 3.69
C GLY A 126 -21.94 14.57 3.52
#